data_AF-A0A2G7HHD6-F1
#
_entry.id   AF-A0A2G7HHD6-F1
#
_cell.length_a   1.000
_cell.length_b   1.000
_cell.length_c   1.000
_cell.angle_alpha   90.00
_cell.angle_beta   90.00
_cell.angle_gamma   90.00
#
_symmetry.space_group_name_H-M   'P 1'
#
loop_
_entity.id
_entity.type
_entity.pdbx_description
1 polymer ?
#
loop_
_entity_poly.entity_id
_entity_poly.type
_entity_poly.pdbx_seq_one_letter_code
_entity_poly.pdbx_strand_id
1 'polypeptide(L)'
;MNKRKKLILIITLCISITYLFLYNNNKTYVYTSLQEENSLDKDSVKNSLEEIYKKRCEAFTSLDLKSLNDYFNTSHKYGEWALAHEIKRIKYLNDWSYNRGIKFTNVASSLKYRKISPTKRGVRVSLDEIYKFDYEYKSDETPTKNSFGVSIQHTVDLIKKDDKWIIFTDWYTDCFEDALKSYSADTDSLDKQTSPPKYNINSCSRNHEPNYEGKYNRIKAVEYADKYCGIPWASGNDLRHNKKYKNFTGAGGDCTNYVSQVLGDKEAGSLPFDGAWYCRYHKYGGGEGSKAWVNADALRNYLIYSGKGNLIKKGSFEDLIKPTDNHACGVIEKLELGDMICYALGSNIDHFAVVTGWDSHGYPLVNSHTTNRYRVPWDLGWGDKNIFFHLIHIK
;
A
#
# COMPACT_ATOMS: atom_id res chain seq x y z
N MET A 1 -50.93 -48.23 22.55
CA MET A 1 -50.60 -46.98 23.29
C MET A 1 -51.16 -45.78 22.52
N ASN A 2 -52.04 -44.97 23.14
CA ASN A 2 -52.71 -43.82 22.50
C ASN A 2 -51.69 -42.81 21.92
N LYS A 3 -51.96 -42.17 20.76
CA LYS A 3 -51.05 -41.23 20.06
C LYS A 3 -50.44 -40.19 21.02
N ARG A 4 -51.22 -39.72 21.99
CA ARG A 4 -50.76 -38.79 23.04
C ARG A 4 -49.68 -39.37 23.95
N LYS A 5 -49.80 -40.64 24.34
CA LYS A 5 -48.79 -41.36 25.14
C LYS A 5 -47.52 -41.67 24.34
N LYS A 6 -47.64 -41.92 23.02
CA LYS A 6 -46.46 -42.03 22.11
C LYS A 6 -45.71 -40.71 21.99
N LEU A 7 -46.42 -39.59 21.85
CA LEU A 7 -45.79 -38.27 21.74
C LEU A 7 -45.09 -37.86 23.03
N ILE A 8 -45.70 -38.11 24.20
CA ILE A 8 -45.08 -37.85 25.50
C ILE A 8 -43.82 -38.69 25.66
N LEU A 9 -43.86 -39.99 25.30
CA LEU A 9 -42.69 -40.87 25.39
C LEU A 9 -41.53 -40.42 24.49
N ILE A 10 -41.84 -39.92 23.29
CA ILE A 10 -40.82 -39.38 22.36
C ILE A 10 -40.19 -38.12 22.93
N ILE A 11 -40.99 -37.22 23.52
CA ILE A 11 -40.48 -35.97 24.11
C ILE A 11 -39.59 -36.28 25.33
N THR A 12 -39.98 -37.20 26.22
CA THR A 12 -39.11 -37.61 27.34
C THR A 12 -37.84 -38.32 26.88
N LEU A 13 -37.90 -39.08 25.79
CA LEU A 13 -36.69 -39.68 25.19
C LEU A 13 -35.76 -38.62 24.59
N CYS A 14 -36.32 -37.61 23.90
CA CYS A 14 -35.54 -36.49 23.38
C CYS A 14 -34.86 -35.69 24.50
N ILE A 15 -35.58 -35.36 25.57
CA ILE A 15 -35.03 -34.59 26.71
C ILE A 15 -33.94 -35.37 27.45
N SER A 16 -34.11 -36.69 27.61
CA SER A 16 -33.09 -37.54 28.26
C SER A 16 -31.84 -37.69 27.38
N ILE A 17 -31.97 -37.72 26.06
CA ILE A 17 -30.82 -37.71 25.12
C ILE A 17 -30.08 -36.37 25.17
N THR A 18 -30.78 -35.22 25.23
CA THR A 18 -30.12 -33.91 25.40
C THR A 18 -29.43 -33.79 26.75
N TYR A 19 -30.02 -34.35 27.82
CA TYR A 19 -29.39 -34.36 29.14
C TYR A 19 -28.14 -35.25 29.17
N LEU A 20 -28.16 -36.40 28.50
CA LEU A 20 -26.96 -37.24 28.34
C LEU A 20 -25.87 -36.57 27.49
N PHE A 21 -26.25 -35.80 26.46
CA PHE A 21 -25.30 -35.04 25.64
C PHE A 21 -24.65 -33.89 26.44
N LEU A 22 -25.42 -33.20 27.28
CA LEU A 22 -24.92 -32.15 28.18
C LEU A 22 -24.07 -32.73 29.31
N TYR A 23 -24.44 -33.90 29.84
CA TYR A 23 -23.68 -34.58 30.90
C TYR A 23 -22.35 -35.16 30.38
N ASN A 24 -22.32 -35.73 29.17
CA ASN A 24 -21.08 -36.21 28.56
C ASN A 24 -20.13 -35.09 28.12
N ASN A 25 -20.64 -33.87 27.89
CA ASN A 25 -19.79 -32.70 27.60
C ASN A 25 -19.18 -32.05 28.86
N ASN A 26 -19.53 -32.52 30.07
CA ASN A 26 -18.96 -32.06 31.34
C ASN A 26 -17.88 -33.00 31.91
N LYS A 27 -17.29 -33.86 31.09
CA LYS A 27 -16.00 -34.47 31.46
C LYS A 27 -14.92 -33.41 31.34
N THR A 28 -14.59 -32.80 32.48
CA THR A 28 -13.33 -32.10 32.72
C THR A 28 -12.19 -33.03 32.32
N TYR A 29 -11.68 -32.82 31.11
CA TYR A 29 -10.36 -33.30 30.75
C TYR A 29 -9.39 -32.54 31.65
N VAL A 30 -8.96 -33.18 32.73
CA VAL A 30 -7.73 -32.81 33.42
C VAL A 30 -6.63 -33.05 32.39
N TYR A 31 -6.33 -32.02 31.61
CA TYR A 31 -5.09 -31.97 30.85
C TYR A 31 -3.98 -31.96 31.89
N THR A 32 -3.37 -33.12 32.08
CA THR A 32 -2.05 -33.21 32.69
C THR A 32 -1.13 -32.38 31.80
N SER A 33 -0.87 -31.14 32.20
CA SER A 33 0.07 -30.24 31.54
C SER A 33 1.47 -30.78 31.72
N LEU A 34 1.88 -31.65 30.81
CA LEU A 34 3.27 -32.01 30.58
C LEU A 34 3.63 -31.64 29.15
N GLN A 35 3.98 -30.37 28.95
CA GLN A 35 5.09 -29.96 28.10
C GLN A 35 5.42 -28.51 28.44
N GLU A 36 6.70 -28.28 28.75
CA GLU A 36 7.30 -26.98 29.02
C GLU A 36 6.83 -25.96 27.97
N GLU A 37 6.19 -24.88 28.42
CA GLU A 37 6.19 -23.65 27.65
C GLU A 37 7.65 -23.22 27.55
N ASN A 38 8.32 -23.62 26.47
CA ASN A 38 9.43 -22.86 25.93
C ASN A 38 8.83 -21.49 25.61
N SER A 39 8.91 -20.58 26.59
CA SER A 39 8.36 -19.24 26.48
C SER A 39 9.00 -18.61 25.25
N LEU A 40 8.17 -18.28 24.27
CA LEU A 40 8.65 -17.70 23.03
C LEU A 40 9.41 -16.41 23.36
N ASP A 41 10.73 -16.40 23.13
CA ASP A 41 11.55 -15.20 23.25
C ASP A 41 11.19 -14.22 22.11
N LYS A 42 10.25 -13.32 22.42
CA LYS A 42 9.77 -12.31 21.47
C LYS A 42 10.84 -11.29 21.13
N ASP A 43 11.81 -11.04 22.00
CA ASP A 43 12.82 -10.01 21.75
C ASP A 43 13.90 -10.54 20.81
N SER A 44 14.30 -11.82 20.94
CA SER A 44 15.12 -12.50 19.93
C SER A 44 14.47 -12.47 18.53
N VAL A 45 13.16 -12.70 18.44
CA VAL A 45 12.40 -12.62 17.18
C VAL A 45 12.41 -11.21 16.59
N LYS A 46 12.11 -10.19 17.40
CA LYS A 46 12.12 -8.78 16.94
C LYS A 46 13.51 -8.39 16.46
N ASN A 47 14.56 -8.66 17.24
CA ASN A 47 15.93 -8.32 16.87
C ASN A 47 16.34 -8.95 15.53
N SER A 48 15.95 -10.21 15.30
CA SER A 48 16.20 -10.88 14.02
C SER A 48 15.43 -10.22 12.87
N LEU A 49 14.17 -9.82 13.09
CA LEU A 49 13.39 -9.11 12.07
C LEU A 49 13.96 -7.73 11.76
N GLU A 50 14.41 -6.97 12.76
CA GLU A 50 15.10 -5.69 12.52
C GLU A 50 16.35 -5.89 11.64
N GLU A 51 17.16 -6.93 11.90
CA GLU A 51 18.32 -7.24 11.08
C GLU A 51 17.92 -7.61 9.63
N ILE A 52 16.96 -8.51 9.46
CA ILE A 52 16.48 -8.97 8.14
C ILE A 52 15.97 -7.77 7.32
N TYR A 53 15.12 -6.93 7.92
CA TYR A 53 14.50 -5.81 7.23
C TYR A 53 15.49 -4.67 6.96
N LYS A 54 16.47 -4.45 7.85
CA LYS A 54 17.61 -3.58 7.57
C LYS A 54 18.41 -4.05 6.36
N LYS A 55 18.68 -5.36 6.25
CA LYS A 55 19.42 -5.94 5.13
C LYS A 55 18.67 -5.85 3.81
N ARG A 56 17.36 -6.09 3.83
CA ARG A 56 16.45 -5.82 2.70
C ARG A 56 16.55 -4.36 2.24
N CYS A 57 16.48 -3.41 3.17
CA CYS A 57 16.62 -1.98 2.88
C CYS A 57 17.98 -1.63 2.27
N GLU A 58 19.08 -2.13 2.84
CA GLU A 58 20.44 -1.94 2.33
C GLU A 58 20.61 -2.44 0.89
N ALA A 59 19.95 -3.54 0.54
CA ALA A 59 20.04 -4.14 -0.79
C ALA A 59 19.46 -3.26 -1.91
N PHE A 60 18.56 -2.32 -1.61
CA PHE A 60 18.06 -1.35 -2.60
C PHE A 60 19.13 -0.39 -3.11
N THR A 61 20.17 -0.11 -2.31
CA THR A 61 21.25 0.82 -2.68
C THR A 61 22.56 0.09 -2.98
N SER A 62 22.88 -0.96 -2.23
CA SER A 62 24.09 -1.76 -2.46
C SER A 62 23.98 -2.67 -3.69
N LEU A 63 22.75 -3.02 -4.09
CA LEU A 63 22.45 -4.01 -5.12
C LEU A 63 23.05 -5.40 -4.83
N ASP A 64 23.41 -5.68 -3.58
CA ASP A 64 23.87 -7.00 -3.14
C ASP A 64 22.67 -7.94 -2.93
N LEU A 65 22.25 -8.57 -4.02
CA LEU A 65 21.14 -9.53 -4.02
C LEU A 65 21.53 -10.89 -3.41
N LYS A 66 22.82 -11.24 -3.41
CA LYS A 66 23.28 -12.57 -3.02
C LYS A 66 23.20 -12.75 -1.50
N SER A 67 23.58 -11.74 -0.72
CA SER A 67 23.53 -11.82 0.73
C SER A 67 22.11 -11.98 1.30
N LEU A 68 21.07 -11.64 0.53
CA LEU A 68 19.69 -11.87 0.96
C LEU A 68 19.38 -13.36 1.18
N ASN A 69 20.04 -14.29 0.48
CA ASN A 69 19.79 -15.73 0.62
C ASN A 69 19.90 -16.23 2.07
N ASP A 70 20.78 -15.63 2.88
CA ASP A 70 21.04 -16.04 4.26
C ASP A 70 19.83 -15.80 5.18
N TYR A 71 18.89 -14.97 4.76
CA TYR A 71 17.72 -14.54 5.55
C TYR A 71 16.42 -15.27 5.17
N PHE A 72 16.43 -16.12 4.14
CA PHE A 72 15.26 -16.84 3.65
C PHE A 72 15.49 -18.35 3.64
N ASN A 73 14.44 -19.13 3.96
CA ASN A 73 14.51 -20.57 3.89
C ASN A 73 14.33 -21.08 2.44
N THR A 74 15.37 -20.93 1.62
CA THR A 74 15.37 -21.37 0.22
C THR A 74 15.34 -22.89 0.04
N SER A 75 15.50 -23.68 1.12
CA SER A 75 15.24 -25.13 1.06
C SER A 75 13.75 -25.48 0.89
N HIS A 76 12.85 -24.49 1.01
CA HIS A 76 11.42 -24.64 0.86
C HIS A 76 10.86 -23.61 -0.12
N LYS A 77 9.94 -24.04 -1.00
CA LYS A 77 9.35 -23.20 -2.07
C LYS A 77 8.82 -21.84 -1.61
N TYR A 78 8.27 -21.76 -0.40
CA TYR A 78 7.74 -20.51 0.14
C TYR A 78 8.83 -19.50 0.51
N GLY A 79 9.98 -19.96 0.99
CA GLY A 79 11.13 -19.10 1.24
C GLY A 79 11.77 -18.66 -0.07
N GLU A 80 11.85 -19.56 -1.06
CA GLU A 80 12.26 -19.22 -2.43
C GLU A 80 11.35 -18.15 -3.04
N TRP A 81 10.03 -18.26 -2.91
CA TRP A 81 9.09 -17.26 -3.43
C TRP A 81 9.21 -15.91 -2.72
N ALA A 82 9.38 -15.90 -1.39
CA ALA A 82 9.57 -14.67 -0.63
C ALA A 82 10.87 -13.95 -1.02
N LEU A 83 11.98 -14.70 -1.16
CA LEU A 83 13.25 -14.15 -1.64
C LEU A 83 13.13 -13.65 -3.09
N ALA A 84 12.51 -14.45 -3.96
CA ALA A 84 12.33 -14.11 -5.36
C ALA A 84 11.53 -12.81 -5.53
N HIS A 85 10.50 -12.61 -4.71
CA HIS A 85 9.73 -11.38 -4.69
C HIS A 85 10.58 -10.19 -4.28
N GLU A 86 11.38 -10.31 -3.22
CA GLU A 86 12.26 -9.24 -2.75
C GLU A 86 13.32 -8.85 -3.81
N ILE A 87 13.94 -9.84 -4.46
CA ILE A 87 14.89 -9.62 -5.56
C ILE A 87 14.23 -8.83 -6.69
N LYS A 88 13.01 -9.19 -7.09
CA LYS A 88 12.27 -8.48 -8.13
C LYS A 88 11.98 -7.03 -7.73
N ARG A 89 11.64 -6.77 -6.46
CA ARG A 89 11.43 -5.39 -5.96
C ARG A 89 12.68 -4.55 -6.14
N ILE A 90 13.84 -5.07 -5.76
CA ILE A 90 15.12 -4.36 -5.87
C ILE A 90 15.46 -4.08 -7.33
N LYS A 91 15.34 -5.09 -8.20
CA LYS A 91 15.57 -4.93 -9.64
C LYS A 91 14.65 -3.89 -10.26
N TYR A 92 13.36 -3.98 -9.97
CA TYR A 92 12.38 -3.03 -10.46
C TYR A 92 12.68 -1.60 -10.03
N LEU A 93 12.96 -1.38 -8.74
CA LEU A 93 13.26 -0.04 -8.24
C LEU A 93 14.58 0.50 -8.80
N ASN A 94 15.60 -0.35 -8.98
CA ASN A 94 16.84 0.03 -9.64
C ASN A 94 16.60 0.51 -11.08
N ASP A 95 15.89 -0.27 -11.90
CA ASP A 95 15.57 0.07 -13.28
C ASP A 95 14.63 1.26 -13.39
N TRP A 96 13.64 1.35 -12.52
CA TRP A 96 12.75 2.50 -12.45
C TRP A 96 13.55 3.76 -12.12
N SER A 97 14.40 3.75 -11.10
CA SER A 97 15.22 4.90 -10.70
C SER A 97 16.13 5.38 -11.84
N TYR A 98 16.76 4.44 -12.56
CA TYR A 98 17.59 4.75 -13.71
C TYR A 98 16.82 5.42 -14.83
N ASN A 99 15.66 4.87 -15.16
CA ASN A 99 14.77 5.39 -16.19
C ASN A 99 14.12 6.74 -15.81
N ARG A 100 14.37 7.26 -14.60
CA ARG A 100 13.96 8.59 -14.15
C ARG A 100 15.15 9.52 -13.91
N GLY A 101 16.38 9.08 -14.20
CA GLY A 101 17.59 9.88 -13.98
C GLY A 101 17.94 10.10 -12.51
N ILE A 102 17.35 9.33 -11.59
CA ILE A 102 17.56 9.46 -10.15
C ILE A 102 18.42 8.31 -9.61
N LYS A 103 18.93 8.49 -8.40
CA LYS A 103 19.54 7.45 -7.56
C LYS A 103 18.91 7.47 -6.17
N PHE A 104 18.65 6.31 -5.60
CA PHE A 104 18.35 6.22 -4.17
C PHE A 104 19.64 6.43 -3.38
N THR A 105 19.61 7.37 -2.43
CA THR A 105 20.76 7.66 -1.55
C THR A 105 20.62 6.97 -0.20
N ASN A 106 19.39 6.73 0.24
CA ASN A 106 19.12 6.00 1.47
C ASN A 106 17.74 5.34 1.37
N VAL A 107 17.65 4.07 1.78
CA VAL A 107 16.39 3.35 1.97
C VAL A 107 16.44 2.77 3.37
N ALA A 108 15.44 3.10 4.18
CA ALA A 108 15.33 2.61 5.54
C ALA A 108 13.88 2.34 5.90
N SER A 109 13.67 1.42 6.83
CA SER A 109 12.35 1.08 7.36
C SER A 109 12.35 1.02 8.88
N SER A 110 11.19 1.27 9.48
CA SER A 110 10.91 0.90 10.87
C SER A 110 9.78 -0.12 10.96
N LEU A 111 9.84 -0.99 11.97
CA LEU A 111 8.86 -2.05 12.18
C LEU A 111 7.90 -1.72 13.33
N LYS A 112 6.60 -1.85 13.08
CA LYS A 112 5.54 -1.77 14.10
C LYS A 112 4.90 -3.13 14.28
N TYR A 113 5.27 -3.83 15.33
CA TYR A 113 4.76 -5.17 15.65
C TYR A 113 3.29 -5.11 16.11
N ARG A 114 2.43 -5.90 15.46
CA ARG A 114 1.01 -6.02 15.84
C ARG A 114 0.74 -7.26 16.66
N LYS A 115 1.25 -8.41 16.20
CA LYS A 115 1.02 -9.70 16.84
C LYS A 115 2.22 -10.61 16.60
N ILE A 116 2.66 -11.28 17.66
CA ILE A 116 3.68 -12.34 17.61
C ILE A 116 3.06 -13.56 18.26
N SER A 117 2.94 -14.66 17.52
CA SER A 117 2.34 -15.90 18.00
C SER A 117 3.14 -17.13 17.57
N PRO A 118 3.30 -18.13 18.44
CA PRO A 118 3.94 -19.38 18.07
C PRO A 118 3.12 -20.12 17.00
N THR A 119 3.81 -20.87 16.16
CA THR A 119 3.23 -21.81 15.19
C THR A 119 3.81 -23.20 15.41
N LYS A 120 3.32 -24.22 14.70
CA LYS A 120 3.84 -25.59 14.80
C LYS A 120 5.34 -25.72 14.47
N ARG A 121 5.93 -24.77 13.74
CA ARG A 121 7.30 -24.87 13.21
C ARG A 121 8.19 -23.66 13.58
N GLY A 122 7.64 -22.66 14.25
CA GLY A 122 8.34 -21.41 14.51
C GLY A 122 7.38 -20.33 14.99
N VAL A 123 7.43 -19.16 14.37
CA VAL A 123 6.70 -17.96 14.84
C VAL A 123 6.03 -17.25 13.68
N ARG A 124 4.80 -16.79 13.89
CA ARG A 124 4.09 -15.87 12.99
C ARG A 124 4.11 -14.47 13.57
N VAL A 125 4.51 -13.52 12.76
CA VAL A 125 4.53 -12.10 13.09
C VAL A 125 3.67 -11.32 12.11
N SER A 126 2.66 -10.62 12.63
CA SER A 126 1.98 -9.55 11.90
C SER A 126 2.63 -8.23 12.28
N LEU A 127 3.15 -7.49 11.30
CA LEU A 127 3.85 -6.22 11.51
C LEU A 127 3.52 -5.23 10.39
N ASP A 128 3.77 -3.96 10.66
CA ASP A 128 3.84 -2.94 9.62
C ASP A 128 5.28 -2.56 9.37
N GLU A 129 5.70 -2.57 8.12
CA GLU A 129 6.95 -1.98 7.66
C GLU A 129 6.66 -0.56 7.17
N ILE A 130 7.41 0.42 7.66
CA ILE A 130 7.24 1.83 7.32
C ILE A 130 8.54 2.33 6.69
N TYR A 131 8.54 2.43 5.36
CA TYR A 131 9.69 2.86 4.57
C TYR A 131 9.83 4.39 4.52
N LYS A 132 11.08 4.81 4.39
CA LYS A 132 11.50 6.10 3.85
C LYS A 132 12.53 5.86 2.76
N PHE A 133 12.26 6.40 1.58
CA PHE A 133 13.17 6.42 0.44
C PHE A 133 13.65 7.85 0.23
N ASP A 134 14.96 8.04 0.27
CA ASP A 134 15.62 9.29 -0.09
C ASP A 134 16.29 9.12 -1.45
N TYR A 135 16.13 10.12 -2.32
CA TYR A 135 16.68 10.08 -3.68
C TYR A 135 17.11 11.46 -4.16
N GLU A 136 17.97 11.45 -5.17
CA GLU A 136 18.55 12.63 -5.80
C GLU A 136 18.63 12.44 -7.31
N TYR A 137 18.58 13.54 -8.05
CA TYR A 137 18.82 13.55 -9.49
C TYR A 137 20.31 13.47 -9.80
N LYS A 138 20.70 12.58 -10.70
CA LYS A 138 22.10 12.35 -11.09
C LYS A 138 22.70 13.52 -11.89
N SER A 139 21.84 14.30 -12.55
CA SER A 139 22.20 15.44 -13.39
C SER A 139 22.54 16.70 -12.60
N ASP A 140 22.19 16.77 -11.32
CA ASP A 140 22.30 17.99 -10.53
C ASP A 140 23.75 18.20 -10.09
N GLU A 141 24.31 19.38 -10.37
CA GLU A 141 25.63 19.78 -9.86
C GLU A 141 25.63 19.87 -8.33
N THR A 142 24.53 20.38 -7.76
CA THR A 142 24.26 20.40 -6.32
C THR A 142 22.95 19.65 -6.06
N PRO A 143 23.01 18.34 -5.79
CA PRO A 143 21.81 17.52 -5.63
C PRO A 143 20.91 18.00 -4.49
N THR A 144 19.62 18.11 -4.77
CA THR A 144 18.59 18.33 -3.75
C THR A 144 18.00 16.99 -3.33
N LYS A 145 17.99 16.73 -2.01
CA LYS A 145 17.39 15.51 -1.46
C LYS A 145 15.87 15.56 -1.56
N ASN A 146 15.29 14.55 -2.18
CA ASN A 146 13.87 14.27 -2.18
C ASN A 146 13.55 13.04 -1.32
N SER A 147 12.34 12.97 -0.77
CA SER A 147 11.93 11.84 0.08
C SER A 147 10.49 11.42 -0.20
N PHE A 148 10.21 10.12 -0.13
CA PHE A 148 8.84 9.58 -0.11
C PHE A 148 8.71 8.42 0.88
N GLY A 149 7.48 8.06 1.22
CA GLY A 149 7.16 7.00 2.16
C GLY A 149 6.19 5.97 1.62
N VAL A 150 6.38 4.73 2.06
CA VAL A 150 5.45 3.62 1.84
C VAL A 150 5.24 2.88 3.16
N SER A 151 4.02 2.45 3.49
CA SER A 151 3.80 1.49 4.57
C SER A 151 3.08 0.25 4.09
N ILE A 152 3.66 -0.91 4.40
CA ILE A 152 3.23 -2.24 3.99
C ILE A 152 2.89 -3.06 5.24
N GLN A 153 1.81 -3.85 5.17
CA GLN A 153 1.42 -4.75 6.25
C GLN A 153 1.85 -6.17 5.90
N HIS A 154 2.65 -6.78 6.77
CA HIS A 154 3.22 -8.11 6.57
C HIS A 154 2.58 -9.12 7.51
N THR A 155 2.47 -10.35 7.02
CA THR A 155 2.36 -11.56 7.84
C THR A 155 3.53 -12.48 7.50
N VAL A 156 4.53 -12.48 8.38
CA VAL A 156 5.77 -13.23 8.21
C VAL A 156 5.74 -14.47 9.10
N ASP A 157 6.05 -15.63 8.53
CA ASP A 157 6.39 -16.82 9.30
C ASP A 157 7.90 -16.98 9.32
N LEU A 158 8.46 -17.16 10.51
CA LEU A 158 9.87 -17.40 10.76
C LEU A 158 10.07 -18.82 11.27
N ILE A 159 11.18 -19.44 10.89
CA ILE A 159 11.66 -20.69 11.46
C ILE A 159 13.07 -20.50 11.99
N LYS A 160 13.47 -21.31 12.98
CA LYS A 160 14.81 -21.27 13.55
C LYS A 160 15.70 -22.27 12.81
N LYS A 161 16.83 -21.82 12.27
CA LYS A 161 17.85 -22.64 11.59
C LYS A 161 19.22 -22.14 12.03
N ASP A 162 20.09 -23.06 12.48
CA ASP A 162 21.45 -22.75 12.96
C ASP A 162 21.46 -21.59 13.98
N ASP A 163 20.54 -21.67 14.93
CA ASP A 163 20.25 -20.66 15.97
C ASP A 163 19.78 -19.27 15.50
N LYS A 164 19.52 -19.08 14.21
CA LYS A 164 19.00 -17.83 13.63
C LYS A 164 17.54 -17.97 13.19
N TRP A 165 16.77 -16.90 13.33
CA TRP A 165 15.44 -16.80 12.71
C TRP A 165 15.58 -16.39 11.25
N ILE A 166 14.97 -17.18 10.34
CA ILE A 166 14.94 -16.89 8.90
C ILE A 166 13.50 -16.90 8.40
N ILE A 167 13.24 -16.16 7.32
CA ILE A 167 11.92 -16.06 6.69
C ILE A 167 11.55 -17.41 6.05
N PHE A 168 10.45 -17.98 6.51
CA PHE A 168 9.80 -19.13 5.88
C PHE A 168 8.76 -18.70 4.84
N THR A 169 7.94 -17.70 5.17
CA THR A 169 7.00 -17.03 4.25
C THR A 169 6.91 -15.55 4.63
N ASP A 170 6.71 -14.66 3.66
CA ASP A 170 6.32 -13.26 3.90
C ASP A 170 5.12 -12.94 2.99
N TRP A 171 3.98 -12.60 3.57
CA TRP A 171 2.75 -12.27 2.85
C TRP A 171 2.38 -10.81 3.04
N TYR A 172 2.28 -10.07 1.93
CA TYR A 172 1.85 -8.68 1.91
C TYR A 172 1.27 -8.29 0.54
N THR A 173 0.47 -7.23 0.52
CA THR A 173 0.07 -6.57 -0.73
C THR A 173 1.14 -5.56 -1.12
N ASP A 174 1.91 -5.89 -2.16
CA ASP A 174 2.94 -5.00 -2.67
C ASP A 174 2.33 -3.95 -3.61
N CYS A 175 2.70 -2.68 -3.43
CA CYS A 175 2.31 -1.61 -4.34
C CYS A 175 3.04 -1.65 -5.69
N PHE A 176 4.00 -2.56 -5.85
CA PHE A 176 4.76 -2.74 -7.09
C PHE A 176 4.38 -4.01 -7.87
N GLU A 177 3.46 -4.83 -7.35
CA GLU A 177 3.12 -6.18 -7.85
C GLU A 177 2.99 -6.25 -9.37
N ASP A 178 2.25 -5.32 -9.98
CA ASP A 178 2.05 -5.29 -11.44
C ASP A 178 3.35 -5.10 -12.21
N ALA A 179 4.24 -4.24 -11.73
CA ALA A 179 5.54 -4.01 -12.37
C ALA A 179 6.49 -5.21 -12.20
N LEU A 180 6.40 -5.95 -11.09
CA LEU A 180 7.30 -7.06 -10.79
C LEU A 180 7.12 -8.27 -11.73
N LYS A 181 5.98 -8.37 -12.42
CA LYS A 181 5.68 -9.45 -13.38
C LYS A 181 6.69 -9.55 -14.52
N SER A 182 7.36 -8.44 -14.85
CA SER A 182 8.36 -8.37 -15.93
C SER A 182 9.77 -8.75 -15.48
N TYR A 183 9.99 -9.05 -14.20
CA TYR A 183 11.31 -9.30 -13.62
C TYR A 183 11.51 -10.77 -13.24
N SER A 184 12.70 -11.28 -13.55
CA SER A 184 13.20 -12.57 -13.07
C SER A 184 13.84 -12.42 -11.69
N ALA A 185 13.89 -13.54 -10.96
CA ALA A 185 14.41 -13.61 -9.60
C ALA A 185 15.88 -14.10 -9.52
N ASP A 186 16.62 -14.09 -10.63
CA ASP A 186 18.06 -14.39 -10.59
C ASP A 186 18.82 -13.32 -9.77
N THR A 187 20.01 -13.68 -9.30
CA THR A 187 20.91 -12.81 -8.51
C THR A 187 22.15 -12.42 -9.31
N ASP A 188 22.01 -12.39 -10.64
CA ASP A 188 23.08 -11.98 -11.53
C ASP A 188 23.49 -10.54 -11.19
N SER A 189 24.76 -10.20 -11.42
CA SER A 189 25.25 -8.86 -11.12
C SER A 189 24.40 -7.84 -11.88
N LEU A 190 23.87 -6.85 -11.15
CA LEU A 190 23.16 -5.71 -11.75
C LEU A 190 24.14 -4.71 -12.41
N ASP A 191 25.37 -5.14 -12.69
CA ASP A 191 26.41 -4.33 -13.29
C ASP A 191 26.00 -3.80 -14.67
N LYS A 192 25.91 -2.46 -14.68
CA LYS A 192 25.85 -1.56 -15.82
C LYS A 192 24.58 -1.67 -16.64
N GLN A 193 23.63 -0.78 -16.32
CA GLN A 193 22.73 -0.22 -17.32
C GLN A 193 23.59 0.48 -18.39
N THR A 194 23.97 -0.30 -19.40
CA THR A 194 24.80 0.12 -20.54
C THR A 194 23.99 0.82 -21.62
N SER A 195 22.68 0.60 -21.61
CA SER A 195 21.74 1.27 -22.51
C SER A 195 21.26 2.57 -21.89
N PRO A 196 21.11 3.67 -22.66
CA PRO A 196 20.62 4.94 -22.13
C PRO A 196 19.23 4.79 -21.48
N PRO A 197 18.86 5.68 -20.56
CA PRO A 197 17.52 5.69 -19.97
C PRO A 197 16.43 5.67 -21.04
N LYS A 198 15.39 4.87 -20.83
CA LYS A 198 14.30 4.71 -21.80
C LYS A 198 13.54 6.02 -22.04
N TYR A 199 13.49 6.89 -21.04
CA TYR A 199 12.70 8.12 -21.08
C TYR A 199 13.62 9.31 -20.86
N ASN A 200 13.39 10.37 -21.63
CA ASN A 200 13.97 11.67 -21.38
C ASN A 200 12.96 12.50 -20.57
N ILE A 201 13.20 12.63 -19.26
CA ILE A 201 12.34 13.38 -18.36
C ILE A 201 12.97 14.75 -18.17
N ASN A 202 12.29 15.78 -18.68
CA ASN A 202 12.73 17.14 -18.52
C ASN A 202 12.53 17.59 -17.06
N SER A 203 13.36 18.53 -16.62
CA SER A 203 13.19 19.23 -15.34
C SER A 203 12.31 20.45 -15.57
N CYS A 204 11.18 20.53 -14.87
CA CYS A 204 10.26 21.67 -14.93
C CYS A 204 9.91 22.11 -13.52
N SER A 205 10.84 22.83 -12.90
CA SER A 205 10.66 23.41 -11.58
C SER A 205 9.30 24.11 -11.48
N ARG A 206 8.52 23.73 -10.46
CA ARG A 206 7.19 24.27 -10.23
C ARG A 206 7.29 25.45 -9.27
N ASN A 207 6.62 26.54 -9.61
CA ASN A 207 6.29 27.54 -8.60
C ASN A 207 5.30 26.89 -7.63
N HIS A 208 5.67 26.83 -6.36
CA HIS A 208 4.91 26.17 -5.30
C HIS A 208 3.65 26.94 -4.87
N GLU A 209 3.34 28.06 -5.52
CA GLU A 209 2.16 28.87 -5.22
C GLU A 209 0.89 28.08 -5.59
N PRO A 210 0.05 27.74 -4.60
CA PRO A 210 -1.17 27.00 -4.85
C PRO A 210 -2.18 27.83 -5.63
N ASN A 211 -2.98 27.18 -6.46
CA ASN A 211 -4.16 27.79 -7.01
C ASN A 211 -5.25 27.88 -5.91
N TYR A 212 -5.70 29.10 -5.61
CA TYR A 212 -6.76 29.38 -4.63
C TYR A 212 -8.13 29.60 -5.28
N GLU A 213 -8.22 29.54 -6.61
CA GLU A 213 -9.48 29.70 -7.32
C GLU A 213 -10.37 28.47 -7.19
N GLY A 214 -11.69 28.70 -7.29
CA GLY A 214 -12.69 27.64 -7.28
C GLY A 214 -13.32 27.36 -5.92
N LYS A 215 -14.16 26.33 -5.88
CA LYS A 215 -14.88 25.92 -4.65
C LYS A 215 -14.14 24.83 -3.89
N TYR A 216 -13.24 24.12 -4.56
CA TYR A 216 -12.43 23.07 -3.98
C TYR A 216 -11.24 23.67 -3.21
N ASN A 217 -11.17 23.38 -1.91
CA ASN A 217 -10.05 23.83 -1.09
C ASN A 217 -8.84 22.91 -1.27
N ARG A 218 -8.06 23.17 -2.32
CA ARG A 218 -6.87 22.39 -2.69
C ARG A 218 -5.85 22.26 -1.56
N ILE A 219 -5.64 23.34 -0.81
CA ILE A 219 -4.67 23.33 0.29
C ILE A 219 -5.14 22.43 1.42
N LYS A 220 -6.39 22.58 1.85
CA LYS A 220 -6.96 21.69 2.89
C LYS A 220 -7.02 20.24 2.41
N ALA A 221 -7.27 20.00 1.13
CA ALA A 221 -7.23 18.66 0.55
C ALA A 221 -5.84 18.02 0.70
N VAL A 222 -4.77 18.73 0.37
CA VAL A 222 -3.39 18.23 0.54
C VAL A 222 -3.02 18.07 2.02
N GLU A 223 -3.35 19.04 2.89
CA GLU A 223 -3.13 18.93 4.33
C GLU A 223 -3.82 17.68 4.93
N TYR A 224 -5.07 17.43 4.52
CA TYR A 224 -5.81 16.25 4.93
C TYR A 224 -5.16 14.97 4.40
N ALA A 225 -4.75 14.96 3.13
CA ALA A 225 -4.08 13.83 2.52
C ALA A 225 -2.79 13.50 3.30
N ASP A 226 -1.95 14.48 3.60
CA ASP A 226 -0.72 14.29 4.36
C ASP A 226 -1.00 13.83 5.81
N LYS A 227 -2.00 14.42 6.48
CA LYS A 227 -2.41 14.03 7.85
C LYS A 227 -2.81 12.56 7.97
N TYR A 228 -3.52 12.04 6.97
CA TYR A 228 -4.05 10.66 6.96
C TYR A 228 -3.32 9.74 5.97
N CYS A 229 -2.08 10.06 5.57
CA CYS A 229 -1.31 9.22 4.64
C CYS A 229 -0.89 7.86 5.23
N GLY A 230 -0.98 7.70 6.56
CA GLY A 230 -0.67 6.45 7.25
C GLY A 230 0.81 6.15 7.44
N ILE A 231 1.65 7.19 7.37
CA ILE A 231 3.12 7.12 7.52
C ILE A 231 3.55 8.06 8.65
N PRO A 232 3.84 7.54 9.87
CA PRO A 232 4.01 8.38 11.06
C PRO A 232 5.11 9.42 10.99
N TRP A 233 6.26 9.07 10.39
CA TRP A 233 7.39 10.01 10.26
C TRP A 233 7.06 11.18 9.32
N ALA A 234 6.09 11.01 8.43
CA ALA A 234 5.67 12.01 7.45
C ALA A 234 4.48 12.83 7.95
N SER A 235 3.47 12.17 8.53
CA SER A 235 2.24 12.81 8.99
C SER A 235 2.36 13.46 10.38
N GLY A 236 3.44 13.17 11.12
CA GLY A 236 3.62 13.59 12.50
C GLY A 236 2.62 12.95 13.48
N ASN A 237 1.95 11.85 13.09
CA ASN A 237 0.94 11.19 13.90
C ASN A 237 0.80 9.68 13.58
N ASP A 238 0.19 8.92 14.49
CA ASP A 238 -0.01 7.46 14.33
C ASP A 238 -1.29 7.07 13.54
N LEU A 239 -1.98 8.04 12.92
CA LEU A 239 -3.25 7.79 12.22
C LEU A 239 -2.98 7.14 10.87
N ARG A 240 -3.58 5.97 10.66
CA ARG A 240 -3.60 5.28 9.37
C ARG A 240 -4.70 5.76 8.44
N HIS A 241 -5.83 6.13 9.02
CA HIS A 241 -7.04 6.54 8.33
C HIS A 241 -7.83 7.48 9.23
N ASN A 242 -8.76 8.22 8.65
CA ASN A 242 -9.72 8.97 9.42
C ASN A 242 -10.81 8.02 9.96
N LYS A 243 -10.89 7.89 11.29
CA LYS A 243 -11.85 7.02 12.00
C LYS A 243 -13.31 7.40 11.78
N LYS A 244 -13.59 8.61 11.26
CA LYS A 244 -14.92 9.05 10.84
C LYS A 244 -15.47 8.21 9.69
N TYR A 245 -14.61 7.58 8.90
CA TYR A 245 -14.98 6.80 7.72
C TYR A 245 -14.72 5.32 7.94
N LYS A 246 -15.48 4.48 7.25
CA LYS A 246 -15.21 3.04 7.20
C LYS A 246 -13.84 2.80 6.56
N ASN A 247 -13.08 1.90 7.17
CA ASN A 247 -11.82 1.42 6.62
C ASN A 247 -12.11 0.28 5.64
N PHE A 248 -11.61 0.39 4.41
CA PHE A 248 -11.79 -0.61 3.36
C PHE A 248 -10.50 -1.38 3.02
N THR A 249 -9.44 -1.23 3.81
CA THR A 249 -8.21 -2.03 3.68
C THR A 249 -8.56 -3.53 3.65
N GLY A 250 -8.13 -4.23 2.60
CA GLY A 250 -8.40 -5.66 2.38
C GLY A 250 -9.78 -6.01 1.81
N ALA A 251 -10.73 -5.07 1.75
CA ALA A 251 -12.06 -5.26 1.15
C ALA A 251 -12.16 -4.72 -0.30
N GLY A 252 -11.22 -3.86 -0.70
CA GLY A 252 -11.25 -3.12 -1.96
C GLY A 252 -11.96 -1.77 -1.80
N GLY A 253 -11.54 -0.78 -2.61
CA GLY A 253 -12.12 0.58 -2.61
C GLY A 253 -11.49 1.56 -1.61
N ASP A 254 -10.46 1.15 -0.86
CA ASP A 254 -9.80 2.00 0.16
C ASP A 254 -9.14 3.25 -0.45
N CYS A 255 -8.48 3.10 -1.59
CA CYS A 255 -7.93 4.22 -2.36
C CYS A 255 -8.99 5.25 -2.77
N THR A 256 -10.14 4.78 -3.24
CA THR A 256 -11.24 5.63 -3.70
C THR A 256 -11.94 6.29 -2.53
N ASN A 257 -12.12 5.55 -1.42
CA ASN A 257 -12.66 6.08 -0.18
C ASN A 257 -11.76 7.19 0.39
N TYR A 258 -10.44 6.98 0.43
CA TYR A 258 -9.48 7.99 0.87
C TYR A 258 -9.51 9.25 -0.02
N VAL A 259 -9.47 9.08 -1.33
CA VAL A 259 -9.58 10.22 -2.26
C VAL A 259 -10.92 10.95 -2.11
N SER A 260 -12.03 10.23 -1.92
CA SER A 260 -13.32 10.89 -1.69
C SER A 260 -13.35 11.70 -0.40
N GLN A 261 -12.66 11.24 0.66
CA GLN A 261 -12.47 12.04 1.86
C GLN A 261 -11.64 13.30 1.59
N VAL A 262 -10.54 13.18 0.85
CA VAL A 262 -9.70 14.33 0.46
C VAL A 262 -10.50 15.36 -0.32
N LEU A 263 -11.36 14.92 -1.25
CA LEU A 263 -12.22 15.77 -2.05
C LEU A 263 -13.32 16.46 -1.21
N GLY A 264 -13.95 15.72 -0.30
CA GLY A 264 -15.27 16.07 0.25
C GLY A 264 -15.35 16.32 1.74
N ASP A 265 -14.39 15.88 2.55
CA ASP A 265 -14.42 16.18 3.99
C ASP A 265 -14.37 17.70 4.20
N LYS A 266 -15.10 18.18 5.21
CA LYS A 266 -15.14 19.59 5.59
C LYS A 266 -13.79 20.10 6.13
N GLU A 267 -12.95 19.21 6.66
CA GLU A 267 -11.57 19.52 7.05
C GLU A 267 -10.60 19.45 5.85
N ALA A 268 -11.07 19.03 4.69
CA ALA A 268 -10.30 18.79 3.47
C ALA A 268 -10.80 19.71 2.32
N GLY A 269 -10.90 19.17 1.11
CA GLY A 269 -11.34 19.87 -0.09
C GLY A 269 -12.74 20.47 -0.04
N SER A 270 -13.59 20.00 0.88
CA SER A 270 -14.92 20.55 1.14
C SER A 270 -15.86 20.62 -0.07
N LEU A 271 -15.65 19.77 -1.09
CA LEU A 271 -16.59 19.67 -2.19
C LEU A 271 -17.96 19.19 -1.67
N PRO A 272 -19.07 19.88 -2.05
CA PRO A 272 -20.37 19.52 -1.56
C PRO A 272 -20.78 18.15 -2.08
N PHE A 273 -21.31 17.33 -1.17
CA PHE A 273 -21.94 16.05 -1.49
C PHE A 273 -23.22 16.27 -2.29
N ASP A 274 -23.64 15.25 -3.02
CA ASP A 274 -24.91 15.24 -3.74
C ASP A 274 -25.59 13.86 -3.69
N GLY A 275 -26.62 13.65 -4.51
CA GLY A 275 -27.36 12.39 -4.54
C GLY A 275 -26.58 11.19 -5.10
N ALA A 276 -25.50 11.42 -5.86
CA ALA A 276 -24.71 10.37 -6.47
C ALA A 276 -23.43 10.07 -5.68
N TRP A 277 -22.78 11.09 -5.14
CA TRP A 277 -21.56 10.99 -4.34
C TRP A 277 -21.76 11.60 -2.95
N TYR A 278 -21.86 10.71 -1.97
CA TYR A 278 -22.04 11.06 -0.57
C TYR A 278 -21.42 10.00 0.35
N CYS A 279 -21.26 10.38 1.62
CA CYS A 279 -20.97 9.48 2.73
C CYS A 279 -22.08 9.61 3.80
N ARG A 280 -22.66 8.48 4.23
CA ARG A 280 -23.65 8.43 5.30
C ARG A 280 -22.96 8.16 6.62
N TYR A 281 -23.17 9.03 7.60
CA TYR A 281 -22.61 8.87 8.94
C TYR A 281 -23.61 8.15 9.83
N HIS A 282 -23.11 7.21 10.61
CA HIS A 282 -23.89 6.39 11.53
C HIS A 282 -23.55 6.77 12.97
N LYS A 283 -24.47 6.50 13.91
CA LYS A 283 -24.23 6.70 15.35
C LYS A 283 -23.09 5.79 15.86
N TYR A 284 -22.97 4.60 15.27
CA TYR A 284 -21.94 3.62 15.56
C TYR A 284 -21.29 3.16 14.26
N GLY A 285 -19.97 2.96 14.27
CA GLY A 285 -19.20 2.61 13.08
C GLY A 285 -18.73 3.82 12.26
N GLY A 286 -17.89 3.56 11.27
CA GLY A 286 -17.42 4.58 10.33
C GLY A 286 -18.46 4.88 9.25
N GLY A 287 -18.41 6.09 8.70
CA GLY A 287 -19.30 6.52 7.62
C GLY A 287 -19.14 5.66 6.37
N GLU A 288 -20.26 5.39 5.71
CA GLU A 288 -20.36 4.54 4.52
C GLU A 288 -20.61 5.36 3.27
N GLY A 289 -19.69 5.23 2.31
CA GLY A 289 -19.79 5.91 1.02
C GLY A 289 -20.79 5.27 0.07
N SER A 290 -21.43 6.10 -0.75
CA SER A 290 -22.13 5.71 -1.98
C SER A 290 -21.22 4.95 -2.95
N LYS A 291 -21.76 4.33 -4.01
CA LYS A 291 -20.95 3.67 -5.04
C LYS A 291 -19.91 4.61 -5.66
N ALA A 292 -20.28 5.84 -5.98
CA ALA A 292 -19.36 6.84 -6.52
C ALA A 292 -18.27 7.25 -5.50
N TRP A 293 -18.46 6.99 -4.20
CA TRP A 293 -17.48 7.32 -3.16
C TRP A 293 -16.41 6.23 -2.98
N VAL A 294 -16.77 4.96 -3.15
CA VAL A 294 -15.88 3.82 -2.79
C VAL A 294 -15.39 3.00 -3.99
N ASN A 295 -16.00 3.14 -5.16
CA ASN A 295 -15.60 2.40 -6.36
C ASN A 295 -14.88 3.31 -7.36
N ALA A 296 -13.69 2.90 -7.78
CA ALA A 296 -12.79 3.71 -8.60
C ALA A 296 -13.43 4.15 -9.94
N ASP A 297 -13.95 3.22 -10.74
CA ASP A 297 -14.64 3.55 -12.00
C ASP A 297 -15.82 4.51 -11.77
N ALA A 298 -16.62 4.26 -10.73
CA ALA A 298 -17.76 5.10 -10.40
C ALA A 298 -17.33 6.52 -9.97
N LEU A 299 -16.28 6.66 -9.16
CA LEU A 299 -15.74 7.96 -8.77
C LEU A 299 -15.20 8.71 -9.98
N ARG A 300 -14.40 8.06 -10.83
CA ARG A 300 -13.84 8.64 -12.05
C ARG A 300 -14.95 9.20 -12.92
N ASN A 301 -15.97 8.39 -13.18
CA ASN A 301 -17.10 8.81 -14.02
C ASN A 301 -17.90 9.93 -13.37
N TYR A 302 -18.16 9.86 -12.07
CA TYR A 302 -18.81 10.92 -11.34
C TYR A 302 -18.05 12.25 -11.45
N LEU A 303 -16.73 12.26 -11.22
CA LEU A 303 -15.92 13.49 -11.30
C LEU A 303 -16.07 14.16 -12.66
N ILE A 304 -15.97 13.39 -13.75
CA ILE A 304 -16.08 13.92 -15.12
C ILE A 304 -17.51 14.35 -15.45
N TYR A 305 -18.52 13.49 -15.22
CA TYR A 305 -19.89 13.76 -15.68
C TYR A 305 -20.66 14.74 -14.79
N SER A 306 -20.30 14.89 -13.51
CA SER A 306 -20.85 15.94 -12.64
C SER A 306 -20.24 17.32 -12.92
N GLY A 307 -19.14 17.37 -13.67
CA GLY A 307 -18.38 18.59 -13.92
C GLY A 307 -17.51 19.07 -12.76
N LYS A 308 -17.45 18.33 -11.64
CA LYS A 308 -16.56 18.62 -10.48
C LYS A 308 -15.08 18.41 -10.81
N GLY A 309 -14.79 17.64 -11.86
CA GLY A 309 -13.46 17.57 -12.45
C GLY A 309 -13.52 17.55 -13.98
N ASN A 310 -12.38 17.82 -14.59
CA ASN A 310 -12.16 17.75 -16.02
C ASN A 310 -11.03 16.77 -16.32
N LEU A 311 -11.20 15.94 -17.34
CA LEU A 311 -10.11 15.09 -17.83
C LEU A 311 -9.09 15.98 -18.54
N ILE A 312 -7.87 16.05 -18.01
CA ILE A 312 -6.74 16.72 -18.66
C ILE A 312 -6.30 15.88 -19.86
N LYS A 313 -5.95 14.61 -19.61
CA LYS A 313 -5.56 13.63 -20.64
C LYS A 313 -5.66 12.21 -20.10
N LYS A 314 -5.92 11.26 -21.00
CA LYS A 314 -5.71 9.81 -20.80
C LYS A 314 -4.53 9.38 -21.67
N GLY A 315 -3.63 8.57 -21.15
CA GLY A 315 -2.51 8.03 -21.93
C GLY A 315 -1.63 7.07 -21.15
N SER A 316 -0.70 6.43 -21.85
CA SER A 316 0.42 5.71 -21.22
C SER A 316 1.36 6.69 -20.50
N PHE A 317 2.31 6.18 -19.73
CA PHE A 317 3.36 7.03 -19.12
C PHE A 317 4.05 7.91 -20.17
N GLU A 318 4.48 7.30 -21.28
CA GLU A 318 5.19 7.97 -22.38
C GLU A 318 4.34 9.08 -23.03
N ASP A 319 3.04 8.84 -23.24
CA ASP A 319 2.11 9.84 -23.82
C ASP A 319 1.95 11.09 -22.95
N LEU A 320 2.16 10.96 -21.64
CA LEU A 320 1.89 11.99 -20.64
C LEU A 320 3.13 12.83 -20.32
N ILE A 321 4.32 12.22 -20.37
CA ILE A 321 5.59 12.93 -20.18
C ILE A 321 6.18 13.49 -21.48
N LYS A 322 5.64 13.11 -22.64
CA LYS A 322 6.13 13.57 -23.93
C LYS A 322 6.01 15.10 -24.05
N PRO A 323 7.11 15.83 -24.31
CA PRO A 323 7.08 17.27 -24.52
C PRO A 323 6.14 17.68 -25.65
N THR A 324 5.52 18.85 -25.49
CA THR A 324 4.70 19.52 -26.51
C THR A 324 5.11 21.00 -26.60
N ASP A 325 4.70 21.70 -27.64
CA ASP A 325 5.04 23.12 -27.85
C ASP A 325 4.77 24.02 -26.64
N ASN A 326 3.73 23.68 -25.85
CA ASN A 326 3.32 24.46 -24.68
C ASN A 326 3.70 23.83 -23.33
N HIS A 327 4.24 22.59 -23.33
CA HIS A 327 4.56 21.86 -22.10
C HIS A 327 5.83 21.03 -22.26
N ALA A 328 6.94 21.52 -21.72
CA ALA A 328 8.26 20.93 -21.88
C ALA A 328 8.38 19.56 -21.17
N CYS A 329 7.74 19.36 -20.03
CA CYS A 329 7.66 18.09 -19.30
C CYS A 329 6.42 17.26 -19.68
N GLY A 330 5.75 17.62 -20.76
CA GLY A 330 4.52 16.99 -21.21
C GLY A 330 3.30 17.43 -20.40
N VAL A 331 2.16 16.79 -20.66
CA VAL A 331 0.86 17.24 -20.15
C VAL A 331 0.76 17.19 -18.62
N ILE A 332 1.64 16.44 -17.95
CA ILE A 332 1.72 16.39 -16.48
C ILE A 332 1.97 17.77 -15.87
N GLU A 333 2.50 18.73 -16.63
CA GLU A 333 2.61 20.15 -16.21
C GLU A 333 1.25 20.81 -15.93
N LYS A 334 0.14 20.26 -16.43
CA LYS A 334 -1.19 20.80 -16.14
C LYS A 334 -1.75 20.37 -14.79
N LEU A 335 -1.13 19.39 -14.14
CA LEU A 335 -1.56 18.96 -12.82
C LEU A 335 -1.28 20.05 -11.79
N GLU A 336 -2.24 20.24 -10.88
CA GLU A 336 -2.14 21.09 -9.71
C GLU A 336 -2.25 20.28 -8.40
N LEU A 337 -1.87 20.90 -7.28
CA LEU A 337 -2.09 20.32 -5.95
C LEU A 337 -3.57 20.01 -5.73
N GLY A 338 -3.87 18.79 -5.26
CA GLY A 338 -5.24 18.33 -5.07
C GLY A 338 -5.92 17.82 -6.33
N ASP A 339 -5.24 17.76 -7.48
CA ASP A 339 -5.74 17.04 -8.65
C ASP A 339 -5.64 15.51 -8.47
N MET A 340 -6.36 14.76 -9.29
CA MET A 340 -6.44 13.30 -9.17
C MET A 340 -5.72 12.60 -10.32
N ILE A 341 -5.08 11.48 -10.00
CA ILE A 341 -4.53 10.54 -10.97
C ILE A 341 -5.24 9.20 -10.77
N CYS A 342 -5.93 8.74 -11.81
CA CYS A 342 -6.48 7.39 -11.87
C CYS A 342 -5.49 6.47 -12.59
N TYR A 343 -5.34 5.25 -12.10
CA TYR A 343 -4.56 4.20 -12.74
C TYR A 343 -5.51 3.16 -13.30
N ALA A 344 -5.40 2.90 -14.59
CA ALA A 344 -6.30 2.03 -15.33
C ALA A 344 -5.58 0.79 -15.83
N LEU A 345 -6.15 -0.37 -15.58
CA LEU A 345 -5.81 -1.62 -16.24
C LEU A 345 -6.72 -1.78 -17.46
N GLY A 346 -6.22 -1.37 -18.63
CA GLY A 346 -7.02 -1.28 -19.85
C GLY A 346 -8.14 -0.24 -19.75
N SER A 347 -9.39 -0.69 -19.65
CA SER A 347 -10.57 0.19 -19.54
C SER A 347 -11.01 0.48 -18.10
N ASN A 348 -10.62 -0.36 -17.15
CA ASN A 348 -11.11 -0.32 -15.78
C ASN A 348 -10.14 0.49 -14.91
N ILE A 349 -10.68 1.39 -14.09
CA ILE A 349 -9.87 2.11 -13.11
C ILE A 349 -9.63 1.20 -11.92
N ASP A 350 -8.37 0.86 -11.70
CA ASP A 350 -7.92 0.00 -10.62
C ASP A 350 -7.62 0.81 -9.35
N HIS A 351 -7.03 2.00 -9.51
CA HIS A 351 -6.53 2.77 -8.38
C HIS A 351 -6.71 4.29 -8.54
N PHE A 352 -6.62 4.99 -7.41
CA PHE A 352 -6.74 6.44 -7.29
C PHE A 352 -5.65 7.01 -6.38
N ALA A 353 -5.09 8.13 -6.81
CA ALA A 353 -4.19 8.93 -5.99
C ALA A 353 -4.49 10.43 -6.13
N VAL A 354 -4.11 11.20 -5.12
CA VAL A 354 -4.18 12.66 -5.12
C VAL A 354 -2.77 13.24 -5.27
N VAL A 355 -2.61 14.25 -6.12
CA VAL A 355 -1.37 15.04 -6.25
C VAL A 355 -1.19 15.89 -5.00
N THR A 356 -0.09 15.68 -4.28
CA THR A 356 0.20 16.32 -2.98
C THR A 356 1.49 17.11 -2.97
N GLY A 357 2.28 17.05 -4.03
CA GLY A 357 3.51 17.80 -4.12
C GLY A 357 4.25 17.60 -5.43
N TRP A 358 5.44 18.20 -5.46
CA TRP A 358 6.41 18.09 -6.53
C TRP A 358 7.77 17.81 -5.91
N ASP A 359 8.64 17.08 -6.61
CA ASP A 359 10.03 16.97 -6.21
C ASP A 359 10.87 18.14 -6.72
N SER A 360 12.19 18.09 -6.50
CA SER A 360 13.12 19.15 -6.89
C SER A 360 13.17 19.45 -8.40
N HIS A 361 12.68 18.54 -9.27
CA HIS A 361 12.59 18.75 -10.72
C HIS A 361 11.15 19.03 -11.18
N GLY A 362 10.22 19.20 -10.24
CA GLY A 362 8.81 19.44 -10.53
C GLY A 362 8.02 18.17 -10.86
N TYR A 363 8.57 16.98 -10.58
CA TYR A 363 7.92 15.71 -10.88
C TYR A 363 6.72 15.47 -9.93
N PRO A 364 5.55 15.03 -10.43
CA PRO A 364 4.36 14.85 -9.59
C PRO A 364 4.55 13.82 -8.48
N LEU A 365 4.23 14.21 -7.25
CA LEU A 365 4.21 13.35 -6.07
C LEU A 365 2.77 13.16 -5.59
N VAL A 366 2.43 11.95 -5.19
CA VAL A 366 1.05 11.59 -4.83
C VAL A 366 0.94 10.88 -3.48
N ASN A 367 -0.23 11.04 -2.86
CA ASN A 367 -0.67 10.19 -1.75
C ASN A 367 -1.79 9.24 -2.20
N SER A 368 -1.79 8.02 -1.67
CA SER A 368 -2.87 7.05 -1.87
C SER A 368 -2.92 5.98 -0.77
N HIS A 369 -4.06 5.27 -0.68
CA HIS A 369 -4.29 4.15 0.25
C HIS A 369 -4.30 2.78 -0.47
N THR A 370 -4.86 1.72 0.14
CA THR A 370 -4.64 0.29 -0.16
C THR A 370 -3.28 -0.20 0.35
N THR A 371 -2.21 0.34 -0.22
CA THR A 371 -0.90 0.42 0.42
C THR A 371 -0.65 1.89 0.66
N ASN A 372 -0.26 2.26 1.88
CA ASN A 372 -0.14 3.66 2.25
C ASN A 372 1.05 4.27 1.53
N ARG A 373 0.81 5.34 0.75
CA ARG A 373 1.80 6.05 -0.05
C ARG A 373 1.77 7.53 0.34
N TYR A 374 2.94 8.07 0.69
CA TYR A 374 3.15 9.49 0.98
C TYR A 374 4.16 10.08 0.00
N ARG A 375 3.74 11.08 -0.77
CA ARG A 375 4.54 11.82 -1.75
C ARG A 375 5.36 10.91 -2.66
N VAL A 376 4.78 9.79 -3.05
CA VAL A 376 5.46 8.84 -3.93
C VAL A 376 5.41 9.37 -5.35
N PRO A 377 6.50 9.27 -6.14
CA PRO A 377 6.47 9.57 -7.57
C PRO A 377 5.28 8.88 -8.25
N TRP A 378 4.49 9.66 -8.98
CA TRP A 378 3.14 9.28 -9.42
C TRP A 378 3.09 7.97 -10.22
N ASP A 379 4.11 7.65 -11.00
CA ASP A 379 4.16 6.45 -11.84
C ASP A 379 4.80 5.23 -11.15
N LEU A 380 5.37 5.39 -9.96
CA LEU A 380 6.05 4.29 -9.28
C LEU A 380 5.06 3.17 -8.92
N GLY A 381 5.41 1.92 -9.25
CA GLY A 381 4.56 0.73 -9.14
C GLY A 381 3.69 0.43 -10.37
N TRP A 382 3.63 1.36 -11.34
CA TRP A 382 2.71 1.31 -12.47
C TRP A 382 3.43 1.08 -13.81
N GLY A 383 4.25 0.03 -13.87
CA GLY A 383 5.17 -0.26 -14.99
C GLY A 383 4.68 -1.29 -16.02
N ASP A 384 3.51 -1.91 -15.84
CA ASP A 384 2.97 -2.89 -16.79
C ASP A 384 2.52 -2.20 -18.10
N LYS A 385 2.69 -2.90 -19.24
CA LYS A 385 2.34 -2.41 -20.58
C LYS A 385 0.85 -2.06 -20.76
N ASN A 386 -0.03 -2.60 -19.91
CA ASN A 386 -1.47 -2.35 -19.96
C ASN A 386 -1.93 -1.22 -19.02
N ILE A 387 -1.00 -0.51 -18.39
CA ILE A 387 -1.32 0.63 -17.53
C ILE A 387 -1.53 1.90 -18.34
N PHE A 388 -2.66 2.56 -18.09
CA PHE A 388 -2.95 3.91 -18.54
C PHE A 388 -3.29 4.80 -17.36
N PHE A 389 -3.01 6.09 -17.48
CA PHE A 389 -3.32 7.07 -16.45
C PHE A 389 -4.36 8.05 -16.95
N HIS A 390 -5.29 8.41 -16.08
CA HIS A 390 -6.21 9.52 -16.33
C HIS A 390 -5.86 10.67 -15.39
N LEU A 391 -5.40 11.77 -15.96
CA LEU A 391 -5.12 13.00 -15.22
C LEU A 391 -6.39 13.82 -15.13
N ILE A 392 -6.86 14.11 -13.92
CA ILE A 392 -8.14 14.80 -13.68
C ILE A 392 -7.89 16.07 -12.86
N HIS A 393 -8.20 17.22 -13.46
CA HIS A 393 -8.21 18.51 -12.79
C HIS A 393 -9.51 18.70 -12.00
N ILE A 394 -9.44 19.10 -10.74
CA ILE A 394 -10.62 19.37 -9.90
C ILE A 394 -10.99 20.86 -9.95
N LYS A 395 -12.28 21.23 -9.88
CA LYS A 395 -12.74 22.64 -9.96
C LYS A 395 -13.16 23.24 -8.62
#